data_AF-A0A8S9NYV8-F1
#
_entry.id   AF-A0A8S9NYV8-F1
#
_cell.length_a   1.000
_cell.length_b   1.000
_cell.length_c   1.000
_cell.angle_alpha   90.00
_cell.angle_beta   90.00
_cell.angle_gamma   90.00
#
_symmetry.space_group_name_H-M   'P 1'
#
loop_
_entity.id
_entity.type
_entity.pdbx_description
1 polymer ?
#
loop_
_entity_poly.entity_id
_entity_poly.type
_entity_poly.pdbx_seq_one_letter_code
_entity_poly.pdbx_strand_id
1 'polypeptide(L)'
;MGLKLNGKLMRGKTIYVARRADCWAIGLNRGHSASFKQAGIVGPIPTSDEFVKGVDASFQVSGEGICSFKHAATFMQNYCKEMIVYIRLRSEGVVLFEDFERTLIDISSEVPVMVTVECVPSFQSFNGQEIYRPNDIDCYLRTFEKFPIHCLFLTGSDIVENGIEFFQLQGSGGNDYEDNEGFIRMERHKCLIKSVVVFKVNFNKYGLY
;
A
#
# COMPACT_ATOMS: atom_id res chain seq x y z
N MET A 1 -19.96 0.75 20.48
CA MET A 1 -19.81 2.17 20.11
C MET A 1 -18.50 2.31 19.36
N GLY A 2 -18.54 2.14 18.04
CA GLY A 2 -17.37 2.22 17.18
C GLY A 2 -17.17 3.64 16.67
N LEU A 3 -15.93 4.13 16.71
CA LEU A 3 -15.53 5.40 16.14
C LEU A 3 -15.66 5.31 14.61
N LYS A 4 -16.70 5.94 14.06
CA LYS A 4 -16.77 6.28 12.64
C LYS A 4 -15.72 7.35 12.36
N LEU A 5 -14.63 6.99 11.70
CA LEU A 5 -13.80 7.98 10.99
C LEU A 5 -14.67 8.54 9.87
N ASN A 6 -15.04 9.82 10.05
CA ASN A 6 -15.95 10.59 9.21
C ASN A 6 -15.82 10.27 7.73
N GLY A 7 -16.95 9.86 7.12
CA GLY A 7 -17.16 9.71 5.67
C GLY A 7 -17.02 11.04 4.92
N LYS A 8 -15.80 11.58 4.87
CA LYS A 8 -15.38 12.65 3.99
C LYS A 8 -14.29 12.10 3.09
N LEU A 9 -14.64 11.94 1.81
CA LEU A 9 -13.69 11.85 0.70
C LEU A 9 -12.63 12.95 0.92
N MET A 10 -11.37 12.56 1.07
CA MET A 10 -10.25 13.49 1.21
C MET A 10 -9.97 14.17 -0.15
N ARG A 11 -10.85 15.08 -0.57
CA ARG A 11 -10.64 15.94 -1.74
C ARG A 11 -9.70 17.08 -1.34
N GLY A 12 -8.42 16.95 -1.71
CA GLY A 12 -7.43 18.00 -1.45
C GLY A 12 -6.02 17.70 -1.92
N LYS A 13 -5.79 17.99 -3.22
CA LYS A 13 -4.56 18.47 -3.90
C LYS A 13 -3.24 17.65 -3.82
N THR A 14 -2.74 17.42 -5.05
CA THR A 14 -1.43 16.92 -5.50
C THR A 14 -1.22 15.42 -5.39
N ILE A 15 -1.71 14.69 -6.40
CA ILE A 15 -1.43 13.27 -6.61
C ILE A 15 -0.23 13.19 -7.56
N TYR A 16 0.91 12.70 -7.05
CA TYR A 16 2.13 12.49 -7.82
C TYR A 16 1.91 11.37 -8.87
N VAL A 17 2.31 11.65 -10.11
CA VAL A 17 2.33 10.71 -11.24
C VAL A 17 3.70 10.03 -11.29
N ALA A 18 3.73 8.71 -11.20
CA ALA A 18 4.93 7.90 -11.40
C ALA A 18 5.42 8.09 -12.85
N ARG A 19 6.62 8.64 -13.01
CA ARG A 19 7.30 8.75 -14.32
C ARG A 19 8.37 7.67 -14.48
N ARG A 20 8.52 6.81 -13.47
CA ARG A 20 9.52 5.76 -13.25
C ARG A 20 8.81 4.56 -12.61
N ALA A 21 9.39 3.36 -12.62
CA ALA A 21 8.91 2.21 -11.86
C ALA A 21 9.15 2.37 -10.34
N ASP A 22 8.94 3.58 -9.82
CA ASP A 22 9.19 4.06 -8.45
C ASP A 22 7.94 3.99 -7.56
N CYS A 23 6.95 3.16 -7.92
CA CYS A 23 5.71 3.01 -7.16
C CYS A 23 5.95 2.69 -5.67
N TRP A 24 7.06 2.00 -5.36
CA TRP A 24 7.47 1.71 -3.99
C TRP A 24 7.84 2.97 -3.19
N ALA A 25 8.55 3.91 -3.80
CA ALA A 25 8.94 5.17 -3.17
C ALA A 25 7.72 6.07 -2.95
N ILE A 26 6.79 6.10 -3.91
CA ILE A 26 5.52 6.82 -3.79
C ILE A 26 4.65 6.21 -2.69
N GLY A 27 4.55 4.88 -2.63
CA GLY A 27 3.82 4.17 -1.57
C GLY A 27 4.38 4.47 -0.17
N LEU A 28 5.71 4.42 -0.02
CA LEU A 28 6.38 4.74 1.25
C LEU A 28 6.17 6.21 1.65
N ASN A 29 6.31 7.14 0.70
CA ASN A 29 6.05 8.56 0.93
C ASN A 29 4.61 8.78 1.43
N ARG A 30 3.61 8.22 0.74
CA ARG A 30 2.19 8.39 1.11
C ARG A 30 1.89 7.78 2.48
N GLY A 31 2.35 6.56 2.74
CA GLY A 31 2.15 5.90 4.03
C GLY A 31 2.77 6.70 5.18
N HIS A 32 4.00 7.20 5.00
CA HIS A 32 4.69 8.00 6.02
C HIS A 32 4.03 9.37 6.21
N SER A 33 3.74 10.07 5.12
CA SER A 33 3.03 11.36 5.12
C SER A 33 1.68 11.28 5.82
N ALA A 34 0.89 10.25 5.49
CA ALA A 34 -0.39 9.99 6.15
C ALA A 34 -0.22 9.71 7.64
N SER A 35 0.81 8.95 8.03
CA SER A 35 1.10 8.65 9.44
C SER A 35 1.47 9.92 10.23
N PHE A 36 2.27 10.81 9.63
CA PHE A 36 2.59 12.13 10.22
C PHE A 36 1.33 12.97 10.40
N LYS A 37 0.51 13.05 9.34
CA LYS A 37 -0.74 13.81 9.36
C LYS A 37 -1.73 13.28 10.42
N GLN A 38 -1.89 11.96 10.53
CA GLN A 38 -2.75 11.35 11.54
C GLN A 38 -2.28 11.66 12.96
N ALA A 39 -0.97 11.65 13.18
CA ALA A 39 -0.35 11.98 14.47
C ALA A 39 -0.31 13.48 14.77
N GLY A 40 -0.73 14.35 13.84
CA GLY A 40 -0.63 15.80 13.98
C GLY A 40 0.80 16.35 13.92
N ILE A 41 1.78 15.54 13.51
CA ILE A 41 3.19 15.91 13.54
C ILE A 41 3.54 16.73 12.29
N VAL A 42 4.22 17.86 12.51
CA VAL A 42 4.87 18.62 11.45
C VAL A 42 6.35 18.26 11.45
N GLY A 43 6.83 17.62 10.39
CA GLY A 43 8.24 17.24 10.27
C GLY A 43 8.63 16.84 8.86
N PRO A 44 9.89 16.40 8.65
CA PRO A 44 10.39 16.10 7.32
C PRO A 44 9.71 14.84 6.76
N ILE A 45 9.07 14.99 5.59
CA ILE A 45 8.52 13.89 4.81
C ILE A 45 9.45 13.69 3.61
N PRO A 46 10.14 12.53 3.50
CA PRO A 46 11.05 12.27 2.39
C PRO A 46 10.27 12.16 1.08
N THR A 47 10.73 12.89 0.06
CA THR A 47 10.23 12.81 -1.32
C THR A 47 10.56 11.46 -1.96
N SER A 48 9.86 11.09 -3.02
CA SER A 48 10.16 9.84 -3.76
C SER A 48 11.61 9.78 -4.26
N ASP A 49 12.17 10.91 -4.69
CA ASP A 49 13.58 10.98 -5.13
C ASP A 49 14.56 10.76 -3.96
N GLU A 50 14.23 11.25 -2.76
CA GLU A 50 15.03 10.99 -1.56
C GLU A 50 14.99 9.52 -1.15
N PHE A 51 13.84 8.84 -1.31
CA PHE A 51 13.77 7.39 -1.15
C PHE A 51 14.67 6.66 -2.15
N VAL A 52 14.56 6.98 -3.44
CA VAL A 52 15.35 6.32 -4.50
C VAL A 52 16.85 6.53 -4.30
N LYS A 53 17.28 7.70 -3.84
CA LYS A 53 18.70 7.98 -3.56
C LYS A 53 19.18 7.44 -2.21
N GLY A 54 18.28 7.37 -1.22
CA GLY A 54 18.61 7.06 0.16
C GLY A 54 18.59 5.57 0.49
N VAL A 55 17.81 4.76 -0.24
CA VAL A 55 17.86 3.29 -0.13
C VAL A 55 19.06 2.77 -0.91
N ASP A 56 19.87 1.93 -0.29
CA ASP A 56 21.09 1.36 -0.89
C ASP A 56 20.80 0.73 -2.25
N ALA A 57 21.60 1.11 -3.26
CA ALA A 57 21.44 0.67 -4.64
C ALA A 57 21.54 -0.87 -4.80
N SER A 58 22.24 -1.56 -3.89
CA SER A 58 22.32 -3.03 -3.88
C SER A 58 20.98 -3.71 -3.57
N PHE A 59 20.02 -2.99 -2.97
CA PHE A 59 18.67 -3.47 -2.71
C PHE A 59 17.67 -3.10 -3.80
N GLN A 60 18.09 -2.28 -4.76
CA GLN A 60 17.28 -1.86 -5.89
C GLN A 60 17.41 -2.91 -7.01
N VAL A 61 16.27 -3.35 -7.54
CA VAL A 61 16.22 -4.36 -8.61
C VAL A 61 16.26 -3.65 -9.96
N SER A 62 16.98 -4.22 -10.93
CA SER A 62 16.95 -3.72 -12.31
C SER A 62 15.51 -3.60 -12.80
N GLY A 63 15.05 -2.38 -13.14
CA GLY A 63 13.63 -2.07 -13.37
C GLY A 63 12.91 -1.31 -12.26
N GLU A 64 13.66 -0.73 -11.31
CA GLU A 64 13.28 0.36 -10.36
C GLU A 64 12.41 -0.01 -9.14
N GLY A 65 12.26 -1.29 -8.79
CA GLY A 65 11.71 -1.73 -7.49
C GLY A 65 12.77 -1.95 -6.39
N ILE A 66 12.35 -2.33 -5.19
CA ILE A 66 13.24 -2.86 -4.12
C ILE A 66 12.95 -4.34 -3.84
N CYS A 67 13.98 -5.13 -3.56
CA CYS A 67 13.83 -6.57 -3.35
C CYS A 67 13.09 -6.92 -2.04
N SER A 68 13.07 -6.00 -1.07
CA SER A 68 12.29 -6.09 0.17
C SER A 68 12.09 -4.72 0.79
N PHE A 69 10.87 -4.44 1.26
CA PHE A 69 10.57 -3.22 2.00
C PHE A 69 11.37 -3.10 3.30
N LYS A 70 11.81 -4.23 3.89
CA LYS A 70 12.68 -4.20 5.07
C LYS A 70 13.99 -3.44 4.81
N HIS A 71 14.46 -3.37 3.57
CA HIS A 71 15.67 -2.63 3.21
C HIS A 71 15.49 -1.10 3.24
N ALA A 72 14.26 -0.61 3.13
CA ALA A 72 13.97 0.81 3.33
C ALA A 72 13.95 1.20 4.82
N ALA A 73 13.88 0.24 5.74
CA ALA A 73 13.77 0.51 7.18
C ALA A 73 14.98 1.28 7.72
N THR A 74 16.20 0.96 7.27
CA THR A 74 17.43 1.67 7.69
C THR A 74 17.38 3.15 7.29
N PHE A 75 17.00 3.44 6.04
CA PHE A 75 16.80 4.82 5.59
C PHE A 75 15.71 5.53 6.42
N MET A 76 14.62 4.82 6.72
CA MET A 76 13.48 5.36 7.46
C MET A 76 13.74 5.67 8.94
N GLN A 77 14.79 5.14 9.55
CA GLN A 77 15.20 5.53 10.92
C GLN A 77 15.49 7.03 11.04
N ASN A 78 15.82 7.69 9.93
CA ASN A 78 16.00 9.14 9.89
C ASN A 78 14.67 9.91 10.03
N TYR A 79 13.54 9.30 9.66
CA TYR A 79 12.24 9.97 9.47
C TYR A 79 11.12 9.44 10.36
N CYS A 80 11.21 8.22 10.88
CA CYS A 80 10.22 7.65 11.80
C CYS A 80 10.89 6.88 12.94
N LYS A 81 10.11 6.53 13.97
CA LYS A 81 10.60 5.68 15.07
C LYS A 81 10.85 4.27 14.58
N GLU A 82 9.92 3.75 13.80
CA GLU A 82 9.94 2.37 13.32
C GLU A 82 9.16 2.28 11.99
N MET A 83 9.64 1.43 11.10
CA MET A 83 8.92 0.98 9.91
C MET A 83 8.72 -0.53 10.04
N ILE A 84 7.47 -0.98 10.03
CA ILE A 84 7.10 -2.38 10.21
C ILE A 84 6.56 -2.91 8.90
N VAL A 85 7.02 -4.11 8.50
CA VAL A 85 6.58 -4.79 7.27
C VAL A 85 5.97 -6.14 7.65
N TYR A 86 4.67 -6.25 7.55
CA TYR A 86 3.93 -7.51 7.67
C TYR A 86 3.91 -8.18 6.29
N ILE A 87 4.30 -9.46 6.23
CA ILE A 87 4.41 -10.21 4.96
C ILE A 87 3.48 -11.41 5.04
N ARG A 88 2.64 -11.58 4.02
CA ARG A 88 1.85 -12.79 3.86
C ARG A 88 2.76 -13.92 3.40
N LEU A 89 2.69 -15.06 4.09
CA LEU A 89 3.45 -16.25 3.72
C LEU A 89 2.73 -17.00 2.59
N ARG A 90 3.51 -17.60 1.69
CA ARG A 90 3.04 -18.06 0.38
C ARG A 90 2.38 -19.45 0.41
N SER A 91 2.82 -20.32 1.30
CA SER A 91 2.38 -21.72 1.39
C SER A 91 1.24 -21.92 2.39
N GLU A 92 0.64 -20.82 2.85
CA GLU A 92 -0.34 -20.85 3.90
C GLU A 92 -1.73 -21.06 3.30
N GLY A 93 -2.46 -22.06 3.79
CA GLY A 93 -3.81 -22.37 3.31
C GLY A 93 -4.78 -21.20 3.50
N VAL A 94 -5.98 -21.32 2.92
CA VAL A 94 -7.01 -20.27 2.89
C VAL A 94 -7.24 -19.60 4.24
N VAL A 95 -7.25 -20.36 5.34
CA VAL A 95 -7.46 -19.83 6.70
C VAL A 95 -6.46 -18.74 7.08
N LEU A 96 -5.17 -19.00 6.88
CA LEU A 96 -4.10 -18.07 7.27
C LEU A 96 -4.07 -16.83 6.37
N PHE A 97 -4.51 -16.99 5.12
CA PHE A 97 -4.76 -15.84 4.25
C PHE A 97 -5.88 -14.95 4.80
N GLU A 98 -7.01 -15.54 5.19
CA GLU A 98 -8.12 -14.80 5.79
C GLU A 98 -7.69 -14.13 7.10
N ASP A 99 -6.85 -14.81 7.89
CA ASP A 99 -6.27 -14.24 9.12
C ASP A 99 -5.37 -13.03 8.81
N PHE A 100 -4.60 -13.09 7.72
CA PHE A 100 -3.77 -11.98 7.26
C PHE A 100 -4.63 -10.78 6.78
N GLU A 101 -5.70 -11.02 6.01
CA GLU A 101 -6.61 -9.93 5.61
C GLU A 101 -7.34 -9.32 6.81
N ARG A 102 -7.79 -10.13 7.78
CA ARG A 102 -8.39 -9.58 9.02
C ARG A 102 -7.38 -8.74 9.80
N THR A 103 -6.15 -9.23 9.94
CA THR A 103 -5.07 -8.47 10.58
C THR A 103 -4.80 -7.14 9.85
N LEU A 104 -4.81 -7.15 8.51
CA LEU A 104 -4.67 -5.94 7.71
C LEU A 104 -5.81 -4.95 7.97
N ILE A 105 -7.05 -5.44 8.04
CA ILE A 105 -8.22 -4.60 8.34
C ILE A 105 -8.08 -3.96 9.72
N ASP A 106 -7.76 -4.77 10.73
CA ASP A 106 -7.54 -4.31 12.11
C ASP A 106 -6.46 -3.21 12.16
N ILE A 107 -5.29 -3.46 11.55
CA ILE A 107 -4.21 -2.46 11.46
C ILE A 107 -4.69 -1.19 10.75
N SER A 108 -5.36 -1.33 9.60
CA SER A 108 -5.81 -0.19 8.79
C SER A 108 -6.87 0.67 9.47
N SER A 109 -7.58 0.11 10.44
CA SER A 109 -8.56 0.84 11.25
C SER A 109 -7.89 1.80 12.24
N GLU A 110 -6.64 1.54 12.60
CA GLU A 110 -5.88 2.31 13.59
C GLU A 110 -4.85 3.24 12.96
N VAL A 111 -4.21 2.82 11.86
CA VAL A 111 -3.08 3.54 11.26
C VAL A 111 -3.09 3.48 9.73
N PRO A 112 -2.60 4.53 9.04
CA PRO A 112 -2.38 4.50 7.61
C PRO A 112 -1.44 3.37 7.19
N VAL A 113 -1.83 2.65 6.13
CA VAL A 113 -1.03 1.54 5.61
C VAL A 113 -0.76 1.69 4.12
N MET A 114 0.48 1.39 3.75
CA MET A 114 0.83 1.04 2.38
C MET A 114 0.70 -0.47 2.24
N VAL A 115 0.23 -0.93 1.08
CA VAL A 115 0.18 -2.36 0.74
C VAL A 115 0.96 -2.64 -0.54
N THR A 116 1.41 -3.88 -0.68
CA THR A 116 1.89 -4.40 -1.96
C THR A 116 0.90 -5.43 -2.49
N VAL A 117 0.65 -5.39 -3.78
CA VAL A 117 -0.26 -6.32 -4.47
C VAL A 117 0.50 -7.10 -5.52
N GLU A 118 0.15 -8.37 -5.70
CA GLU A 118 0.67 -9.21 -6.78
C GLU A 118 -0.06 -8.87 -8.09
N CYS A 119 0.69 -8.42 -9.10
CA CYS A 119 0.19 -8.10 -10.43
C CYS A 119 0.11 -9.38 -11.28
N VAL A 120 -0.90 -10.19 -11.00
CA VAL A 120 -1.24 -11.38 -11.80
C VAL A 120 -1.59 -11.02 -13.25
N PRO A 121 -1.60 -11.98 -14.18
CA PRO A 121 -1.85 -11.70 -15.61
C PRO A 121 -3.10 -10.85 -15.88
N SER A 122 -4.25 -11.12 -15.23
CA SER A 122 -5.45 -10.29 -15.44
C SER A 122 -5.31 -8.87 -14.92
N PHE A 123 -4.43 -8.60 -13.94
CA PHE A 123 -4.18 -7.25 -13.45
C PHE A 123 -3.51 -6.38 -14.52
N GLN A 124 -2.66 -6.97 -15.36
CA GLN A 124 -2.01 -6.25 -16.46
C GLN A 124 -3.01 -5.79 -17.54
N SER A 125 -4.14 -6.49 -17.63
CA SER A 125 -5.22 -6.16 -18.57
C SER A 125 -6.32 -5.33 -17.93
N PHE A 126 -6.22 -5.05 -16.63
CA PHE A 126 -7.21 -4.26 -15.90
C PHE A 126 -7.09 -2.79 -16.32
N ASN A 127 -8.18 -2.23 -16.81
CA ASN A 127 -8.22 -0.83 -17.29
C ASN A 127 -8.39 0.19 -16.13
N GLY A 128 -8.48 -0.28 -14.89
CA GLY A 128 -8.66 0.59 -13.72
C GLY A 128 -10.11 0.89 -13.35
N GLN A 129 -11.08 0.47 -14.16
CA GLN A 129 -12.51 0.74 -13.95
C GLN A 129 -13.19 -0.44 -13.25
N GLU A 130 -14.24 -0.14 -12.49
CA GLU A 130 -14.98 -1.14 -11.69
C GLU A 130 -14.15 -1.79 -10.58
N ILE A 131 -14.68 -2.85 -9.99
CA ILE A 131 -13.98 -3.66 -8.99
C ILE A 131 -13.11 -4.68 -9.74
N TYR A 132 -11.80 -4.62 -9.54
CA TYR A 132 -10.88 -5.62 -10.05
C TYR A 132 -11.09 -6.96 -9.36
N ARG A 133 -11.27 -8.00 -10.18
CA ARG A 133 -11.55 -9.38 -9.76
C ARG A 133 -10.59 -10.32 -10.49
N PRO A 134 -9.54 -10.85 -9.82
CA PRO A 134 -8.69 -11.85 -10.45
C PRO A 134 -9.52 -13.10 -10.75
N ASN A 135 -9.23 -13.75 -11.87
CA ASN A 135 -9.89 -15.01 -12.20
C ASN A 135 -9.29 -16.18 -11.40
N ASP A 136 -9.96 -17.33 -11.42
CA ASP A 136 -9.52 -18.50 -10.66
C ASP A 136 -8.15 -19.02 -11.12
N ILE A 137 -7.81 -18.83 -12.39
CA ILE A 137 -6.51 -19.22 -12.96
C ILE A 137 -5.40 -18.35 -12.36
N ASP A 138 -5.60 -17.04 -12.27
CA ASP A 138 -4.65 -16.14 -11.61
C ASP A 138 -4.44 -16.56 -10.15
N CYS A 139 -5.53 -16.86 -9.44
CA CYS A 139 -5.47 -17.32 -8.05
C CYS A 139 -4.68 -18.62 -7.92
N TYR A 140 -4.89 -19.57 -8.85
CA TYR A 140 -4.17 -20.84 -8.89
C TYR A 140 -2.68 -20.68 -9.21
N LEU A 141 -2.33 -19.91 -10.25
CA LEU A 141 -0.95 -19.71 -10.70
C LEU A 141 -0.06 -19.10 -9.62
N ARG A 142 -0.62 -18.28 -8.72
CA ARG A 142 0.12 -17.69 -7.58
C ARG A 142 0.72 -18.72 -6.63
N THR A 143 0.20 -19.95 -6.63
CA THR A 143 0.80 -21.08 -5.90
C THR A 143 2.19 -21.41 -6.46
N PHE A 144 2.36 -21.33 -7.79
CA PHE A 144 3.55 -21.81 -8.51
C PHE A 144 4.47 -20.69 -8.98
N GLU A 145 3.93 -19.49 -9.29
CA GLU A 145 4.67 -18.39 -9.92
C GLU A 145 4.84 -17.15 -9.05
N LYS A 146 5.97 -16.45 -9.20
CA LYS A 146 6.19 -15.15 -8.57
C LYS A 146 5.82 -14.06 -9.56
N PHE A 147 4.78 -13.29 -9.24
CA PHE A 147 4.37 -12.15 -10.05
C PHE A 147 5.09 -10.86 -9.65
N PRO A 148 5.19 -9.88 -10.57
CA PRO A 148 5.57 -8.51 -10.23
C PRO A 148 4.69 -7.96 -9.11
N ILE A 149 5.24 -7.02 -8.35
CA ILE A 149 4.51 -6.36 -7.27
C ILE A 149 4.24 -4.89 -7.64
N HIS A 150 3.06 -4.41 -7.27
CA HIS A 150 2.74 -2.99 -7.31
C HIS A 150 2.44 -2.46 -5.92
N CYS A 151 2.72 -1.18 -5.71
CA CYS A 151 2.69 -0.52 -4.41
C CYS A 151 1.54 0.47 -4.38
N LEU A 152 0.63 0.28 -3.43
CA LEU A 152 -0.62 1.04 -3.35
C LEU A 152 -0.81 1.56 -1.92
N PHE A 153 -1.50 2.68 -1.79
CA PHE A 153 -1.88 3.21 -0.48
C PHE A 153 -3.33 2.79 -0.17
N LEU A 154 -3.58 2.15 0.97
CA LEU A 154 -4.91 1.70 1.35
C LEU A 154 -5.71 2.90 1.87
N THR A 155 -6.83 3.20 1.20
CA THR A 155 -7.69 4.34 1.54
C THR A 155 -9.07 3.92 2.04
N GLY A 156 -9.45 2.66 1.83
CA GLY A 156 -10.65 2.08 2.40
C GLY A 156 -10.51 0.56 2.56
N SER A 157 -10.92 0.06 3.71
CA SER A 157 -11.02 -1.36 4.05
C SER A 157 -12.46 -1.69 4.43
N ASP A 158 -12.87 -2.94 4.18
CA ASP A 158 -14.18 -3.46 4.55
C ASP A 158 -15.39 -2.78 3.85
N ILE A 159 -15.24 -2.44 2.57
CA ILE A 159 -16.32 -1.83 1.78
C ILE A 159 -17.11 -2.93 1.06
N VAL A 160 -18.45 -2.83 1.10
CA VAL A 160 -19.37 -3.74 0.40
C VAL A 160 -20.18 -2.97 -0.63
N GLU A 161 -20.10 -3.38 -1.90
CA GLU A 161 -20.94 -2.86 -2.98
C GLU A 161 -21.52 -4.03 -3.78
N ASN A 162 -22.85 -4.08 -3.91
CA ASN A 162 -23.56 -5.14 -4.65
C ASN A 162 -23.19 -6.58 -4.21
N GLY A 163 -22.89 -6.76 -2.91
CA GLY A 163 -22.50 -8.05 -2.35
C GLY A 163 -21.03 -8.44 -2.57
N ILE A 164 -20.22 -7.53 -3.12
CA ILE A 164 -18.77 -7.72 -3.31
C ILE A 164 -18.04 -6.91 -2.25
N GLU A 165 -17.20 -7.60 -1.48
CA GLU A 165 -16.27 -7.00 -0.52
C GLU A 165 -14.99 -6.58 -1.25
N PHE A 166 -14.55 -5.33 -1.06
CA PHE A 166 -13.34 -4.81 -1.72
C PHE A 166 -12.51 -3.87 -0.85
N PHE A 167 -11.23 -3.78 -1.19
CA PHE A 167 -10.32 -2.73 -0.73
C PHE A 167 -10.34 -1.57 -1.73
N GLN A 168 -10.31 -0.33 -1.21
CA GLN A 168 -10.05 0.86 -2.02
C GLN A 168 -8.58 1.27 -1.86
N LEU A 169 -7.88 1.32 -2.97
CA LEU A 169 -6.43 1.49 -3.05
C LEU A 169 -6.13 2.71 -3.91
N GLN A 170 -5.13 3.51 -3.56
CA GLN A 170 -4.71 4.66 -4.35
C GLN A 170 -3.38 4.37 -5.04
N GLY A 171 -3.38 4.39 -6.37
CA GLY A 171 -2.20 4.15 -7.19
C GLY A 171 -1.37 5.38 -7.51
N SER A 172 -0.25 5.17 -8.19
CA SER A 172 0.71 6.21 -8.52
C SER A 172 0.52 6.81 -9.93
N GLY A 173 -0.53 6.43 -10.66
CA GLY A 173 -0.78 6.90 -12.03
C GLY A 173 -1.28 8.34 -12.16
N GLY A 174 -1.75 8.95 -11.06
CA GLY A 174 -2.42 10.27 -11.10
C GLY A 174 -3.90 10.18 -11.43
N ASN A 175 -4.55 11.34 -11.59
CA ASN A 175 -6.00 11.43 -11.79
C ASN A 175 -6.49 10.88 -13.13
N ASP A 176 -5.62 10.86 -14.14
CA ASP A 176 -5.96 10.42 -15.49
C ASP A 176 -5.84 8.89 -15.66
N TYR A 177 -5.49 8.18 -14.59
CA TYR A 177 -5.34 6.73 -14.54
C TYR A 177 -6.28 6.15 -13.48
N GLU A 178 -6.66 4.89 -13.66
CA GLU A 178 -7.57 4.15 -12.78
C GLU A 178 -9.03 4.67 -12.90
N ASP A 179 -9.85 4.68 -11.84
CA ASP A 179 -11.27 5.10 -11.89
C ASP A 179 -11.46 6.63 -12.11
N ASN A 180 -10.63 7.25 -12.97
CA ASN A 180 -10.52 8.70 -13.24
C ASN A 180 -10.29 9.59 -12.01
N GLU A 181 -9.84 8.99 -10.90
CA GLU A 181 -9.48 9.68 -9.67
C GLU A 181 -8.19 9.07 -9.03
N GLY A 182 -7.50 8.14 -9.71
CA GLY A 182 -6.30 7.48 -9.19
C GLY A 182 -6.58 6.46 -8.06
N PHE A 183 -7.76 5.84 -8.09
CA PHE A 183 -8.15 4.76 -7.18
C PHE A 183 -8.48 3.47 -7.91
N ILE A 184 -8.05 2.35 -7.31
CA ILE A 184 -8.38 0.98 -7.68
C ILE A 184 -9.29 0.39 -6.61
N ARG A 185 -10.38 -0.25 -7.04
CA ARG A 185 -11.20 -1.11 -6.19
C ARG A 185 -10.77 -2.56 -6.44
N MET A 186 -10.40 -3.29 -5.39
CA MET A 186 -9.86 -4.65 -5.50
C MET A 186 -10.64 -5.62 -4.62
N GLU A 187 -11.21 -6.66 -5.21
CA GLU A 187 -11.99 -7.68 -4.50
C GLU A 187 -11.16 -8.34 -3.38
N ARG A 188 -11.78 -8.47 -2.20
CA ARG A 188 -11.23 -9.15 -1.02
C ARG A 188 -11.32 -10.66 -1.18
N HIS A 189 -10.68 -11.41 -0.29
CA HIS A 189 -10.72 -12.88 -0.30
C HIS A 189 -10.01 -13.51 -1.52
N LYS A 190 -9.19 -12.74 -2.23
CA LYS A 190 -8.47 -13.17 -3.45
C LYS A 190 -6.96 -13.29 -3.27
N CYS A 191 -6.45 -13.14 -2.05
CA CYS A 191 -5.04 -13.32 -1.71
C CYS A 191 -4.07 -12.37 -2.42
N LEU A 192 -4.53 -11.24 -2.99
CA LEU A 192 -3.68 -10.39 -3.81
C LEU A 192 -2.69 -9.54 -3.01
N ILE A 193 -3.05 -9.12 -1.79
CA ILE A 193 -2.16 -8.34 -0.94
C ILE A 193 -1.05 -9.25 -0.40
N LYS A 194 0.20 -8.85 -0.61
CA LYS A 194 1.41 -9.61 -0.25
C LYS A 194 2.12 -9.07 0.98
N SER A 195 2.09 -7.76 1.19
CA SER A 195 2.66 -7.15 2.39
C SER A 195 1.95 -5.87 2.76
N VAL A 196 2.02 -5.54 4.05
CA VAL A 196 1.54 -4.28 4.64
C VAL A 196 2.72 -3.56 5.27
N VAL A 197 2.86 -2.28 4.99
CA VAL A 197 3.89 -1.41 5.56
C VAL A 197 3.23 -0.35 6.44
N VAL A 198 3.72 -0.25 7.67
CA VAL A 198 3.23 0.67 8.71
C VAL A 198 4.38 1.50 9.24
N PHE A 199 4.13 2.77 9.54
CA PHE A 199 5.10 3.67 10.14
C PHE A 199 4.68 4.05 11.56
N LYS A 200 5.53 3.77 12.55
CA LYS A 200 5.41 4.38 13.88
C LYS A 200 6.20 5.67 13.90
N VAL A 201 5.52 6.78 14.14
CA VAL A 201 6.14 8.11 14.18
C VAL A 201 6.59 8.46 15.60
N ASN A 202 7.64 9.27 15.73
CA ASN A 202 8.16 9.69 17.04
C ASN A 202 7.65 11.09 17.39
N PHE A 203 6.69 11.17 18.30
CA PHE A 203 6.14 12.44 18.81
C PHE A 203 7.22 13.34 19.43
N ASN A 204 8.20 12.76 20.11
CA ASN A 204 9.19 13.53 20.87
C ASN A 204 10.32 14.10 20.01
N LYS A 205 10.57 13.54 18.82
CA LYS A 205 11.66 13.98 17.92
C LYS A 205 11.25 15.18 17.05
N TYR A 206 9.96 15.33 16.76
CA TYR A 206 9.44 16.34 15.84
C TYR A 206 8.38 17.27 16.46
N GLY A 207 8.00 17.05 17.73
CA GLY A 207 7.26 18.00 18.55
C GLY A 207 5.73 17.99 18.33
N LEU A 208 5.01 17.72 19.41
CA LEU A 208 3.76 18.41 19.79
C LEU A 208 3.76 18.52 21.33
N TYR A 209 3.65 19.74 21.84
CA TYR A 209 3.14 20.04 23.18
C TYR A 209 1.66 20.40 23.05
#